data_AF-A0A353LTP9-F1
#
_entry.id   AF-A0A353LTP9-F1
#
_cell.length_a   1.000
_cell.length_b   1.000
_cell.length_c   1.000
_cell.angle_alpha   90.00
_cell.angle_beta   90.00
_cell.angle_gamma   90.00
#
_symmetry.space_group_name_H-M   'P 1'
#
loop_
_entity.id
_entity.type
_entity.pdbx_description
1 polymer ?
#
loop_
_entity_poly.entity_id
_entity_poly.type
_entity_poly.pdbx_seq_one_letter_code
_entity_poly.pdbx_strand_id
1 'polypeptide(L)'
;ADIQTHRDFVATHLSSTQRTPFFCSGCPHNRSTKVPEGSRALAGVGCHYMAQIMDRDTDMVSQMGGEGASWIGQSPFTDERHIFVNLGDGTYFHS
;
A
#
# COMPACT_ATOMS: atom_id res chain seq x y z
N ALA A 1 2.75 32.61 -15.62
CA ALA A 1 2.66 32.95 -14.18
C ALA A 1 3.95 32.49 -13.53
N ASP A 2 4.56 33.33 -12.70
CA ASP A 2 5.84 33.05 -12.04
C ASP A 2 5.69 31.91 -11.02
N ILE A 3 6.70 31.04 -10.91
CA ILE A 3 6.83 29.98 -9.88
C ILE A 3 6.60 30.56 -8.48
N GLN A 4 7.01 31.81 -8.24
CA GLN A 4 6.79 32.47 -6.96
C GLN A 4 5.30 32.65 -6.63
N THR A 5 4.50 33.06 -7.61
CA THR A 5 3.05 33.20 -7.45
C THR A 5 2.36 31.86 -7.12
N HIS A 6 2.82 30.76 -7.72
CA HIS A 6 2.32 29.42 -7.39
C HIS A 6 2.71 28.98 -5.97
N ARG A 7 3.93 29.31 -5.53
CA ARG A 7 4.41 29.00 -4.18
C ARG A 7 3.63 29.75 -3.10
N ASP A 8 3.40 31.04 -3.32
CA ASP A 8 2.69 31.90 -2.37
C ASP A 8 1.21 31.49 -2.25
N PHE A 9 0.58 31.08 -3.36
CA PHE A 9 -0.77 30.52 -3.37
C PHE A 9 -0.87 29.22 -2.57
N VAL A 10 0.08 28.29 -2.76
CA VAL A 10 0.11 27.04 -1.99
C VAL A 10 0.33 27.34 -0.51
N ALA A 11 1.30 28.19 -0.16
CA ALA A 11 1.62 28.51 1.23
C ALA A 11 0.44 29.08 2.01
N THR A 12 -0.41 29.89 1.38
CA THR A 12 -1.62 30.46 2.00
C THR A 12 -2.79 29.47 2.12
N HIS A 13 -2.76 28.36 1.39
CA HIS A 13 -3.85 27.37 1.34
C HIS A 13 -3.46 25.99 1.88
N LEU A 14 -2.26 25.85 2.45
CA LEU A 14 -1.85 24.64 3.14
C LEU A 14 -2.65 24.51 4.45
N SER A 15 -3.55 23.54 4.49
CA SER A 15 -4.21 23.11 5.72
C SER A 15 -3.17 22.69 6.75
N SER A 16 -3.24 23.27 7.96
CA SER A 16 -2.43 22.83 9.11
C SER A 16 -2.77 21.41 9.59
N THR A 17 -3.94 20.91 9.19
CA THR A 17 -4.35 19.52 9.43
C THR A 17 -3.70 18.62 8.39
N GLN A 18 -2.83 17.72 8.83
CA GLN A 18 -2.34 16.62 8.02
C GLN A 18 -3.42 15.54 7.90
N ARG A 19 -3.77 15.17 6.66
CA ARG A 19 -4.67 14.04 6.41
C ARG A 19 -3.86 12.82 6.06
N THR A 20 -3.87 11.83 6.95
CA THR A 20 -3.31 10.51 6.67
C THR A 20 -4.14 9.85 5.57
N PRO A 21 -3.52 9.26 4.54
CA PRO A 21 -4.26 8.48 3.55
C PRO A 21 -4.99 7.34 4.24
N PHE A 22 -6.26 7.14 3.89
CA PHE A 22 -7.07 6.09 4.52
C PHE A 22 -8.10 5.51 3.55
N PHE A 23 -8.58 4.30 3.84
CA PHE A 23 -9.69 3.71 3.11
C PHE A 23 -10.94 4.58 3.18
N CYS A 24 -11.72 4.59 2.10
CA CYS A 24 -12.99 5.29 2.06
C CYS A 24 -13.92 4.82 3.19
N SER A 25 -14.76 5.73 3.68
CA SER A 25 -15.80 5.41 4.66
C SER A 25 -16.67 4.24 4.17
N GLY A 26 -16.77 3.18 4.97
CA GLY A 26 -17.55 1.98 4.63
C GLY A 26 -16.87 1.01 3.64
N CYS A 27 -15.65 1.29 3.20
CA CYS A 27 -14.93 0.37 2.31
C CYS A 27 -14.61 -0.95 3.03
N PRO A 28 -14.91 -2.12 2.45
CA PRO A 28 -14.60 -3.42 3.07
C PRO A 28 -13.10 -3.63 3.32
N HIS A 29 -12.22 -2.95 2.56
CA HIS A 29 -10.77 -2.94 2.79
C HIS A 29 -10.38 -2.45 4.19
N ASN A 30 -11.25 -1.68 4.84
CA ASN A 30 -11.01 -1.22 6.20
C ASN A 30 -10.99 -2.38 7.22
N ARG A 31 -11.54 -3.55 6.88
CA ARG A 31 -11.52 -4.78 7.70
C ARG A 31 -10.76 -5.96 7.04
N SER A 32 -10.67 -6.00 5.71
CA SER A 32 -10.59 -7.27 4.97
C SER A 32 -9.25 -8.00 4.96
N THR A 33 -8.11 -7.34 5.21
CA THR A 33 -6.84 -8.07 5.33
C THR A 33 -6.43 -8.21 6.78
N LYS A 34 -6.53 -9.45 7.28
CA LYS A 34 -5.86 -9.91 8.48
C LYS A 34 -5.06 -11.15 8.13
N VAL A 35 -3.74 -11.05 8.24
CA VAL A 35 -2.87 -12.21 8.08
C VAL A 35 -2.86 -13.02 9.38
N PRO A 36 -2.54 -14.33 9.32
CA PRO A 36 -2.27 -15.11 10.52
C PRO A 36 -1.15 -14.48 11.36
N GLU A 37 -1.22 -14.68 12.69
CA GLU A 37 -0.20 -14.19 13.61
C GLU A 37 1.21 -14.68 13.21
N GLY A 38 2.18 -13.77 13.27
CA GLY A 38 3.58 -14.05 12.89
C GLY A 38 3.81 -14.16 11.39
N SER A 39 2.80 -13.93 10.55
CA SER A 39 2.94 -13.81 9.09
C SER A 39 2.93 -12.34 8.67
N ARG A 40 3.33 -12.09 7.42
CA ARG A 40 3.20 -10.76 6.79
C ARG A 40 2.57 -10.85 5.41
N ALA A 41 2.10 -9.71 4.93
CA ALA A 41 1.64 -9.52 3.56
C ALA A 41 2.58 -8.60 2.78
N LEU A 42 2.60 -8.77 1.45
CA LEU A 42 3.03 -7.76 0.49
C LEU A 42 1.82 -6.95 0.02
N ALA A 43 2.01 -5.76 -0.53
CA ALA A 43 0.90 -4.98 -1.09
C ALA A 43 1.05 -4.71 -2.59
N GLY A 44 -0.07 -4.74 -3.30
CA GLY A 44 -0.17 -4.22 -4.66
C GLY A 44 -0.50 -2.75 -4.75
N VAL A 45 -0.30 -2.22 -5.96
CA VAL A 45 -0.75 -0.88 -6.32
C VAL A 45 -2.28 -0.76 -6.20
N GLY A 46 -2.75 0.46 -5.92
CA GLY A 46 -4.17 0.76 -5.71
C GLY A 46 -4.52 0.89 -4.23
N CYS A 47 -5.79 0.67 -3.88
CA CYS A 47 -6.27 0.82 -2.50
C CYS A 47 -5.48 -0.05 -1.51
N HIS A 48 -5.03 -1.23 -1.94
CA HIS A 48 -4.28 -2.19 -1.13
C HIS A 48 -2.93 -1.64 -0.63
N TYR A 49 -2.32 -0.70 -1.35
CA TYR A 49 -1.11 -0.01 -0.90
C TYR A 49 -1.27 0.63 0.48
N MET A 50 -2.46 1.14 0.81
CA MET A 50 -2.69 1.81 2.08
C MET A 50 -2.55 0.89 3.29
N ALA A 51 -2.64 -0.44 3.12
CA ALA A 51 -2.40 -1.38 4.22
C ALA A 51 -0.98 -1.28 4.80
N GLN A 52 0.01 -0.83 4.00
CA GLN A 52 1.40 -0.65 4.47
C GLN A 52 1.55 0.45 5.52
N ILE A 53 0.65 1.42 5.54
CA ILE A 53 0.72 2.59 6.43
C ILE A 53 -0.30 2.51 7.57
N MET A 54 -0.89 1.33 7.81
CA MET A 54 -2.02 1.14 8.73
C MET A 54 -1.77 0.13 9.86
N ASP A 55 -0.51 -0.22 10.15
CA ASP A 55 -0.14 -1.20 11.18
C ASP A 55 -0.87 -2.56 11.00
N ARG A 56 -0.64 -3.20 9.84
CA ARG A 56 -1.34 -4.42 9.41
C ARG A 56 -0.39 -5.52 8.90
N ASP A 57 0.81 -5.60 9.45
CA ASP A 57 1.83 -6.59 9.06
C ASP A 57 1.98 -6.70 7.53
N THR A 58 2.00 -5.55 6.86
CA THR A 58 2.04 -5.46 5.39
C THR A 58 3.22 -4.59 4.98
N ASP A 59 4.14 -5.17 4.22
CA ASP A 59 5.35 -4.50 3.72
C ASP A 59 5.35 -4.42 2.20
N MET A 60 6.37 -3.77 1.64
CA MET A 60 6.82 -3.81 0.24
C MET A 60 5.74 -3.76 -0.86
N VAL A 61 5.78 -2.73 -1.70
CA VAL A 61 4.92 -2.60 -2.89
C VAL A 61 5.71 -2.85 -4.16
N SER A 62 5.08 -3.46 -5.16
CA SER A 62 5.62 -3.63 -6.51
C SER A 62 4.76 -2.92 -7.56
N GLN A 63 5.18 -3.00 -8.83
CA GLN A 63 4.32 -2.71 -9.97
C GLN A 63 3.11 -3.67 -10.05
N MET A 64 2.05 -3.23 -10.73
CA MET A 64 0.82 -3.98 -10.97
C MET A 64 1.09 -5.35 -11.63
N GLY A 65 0.71 -6.43 -10.96
CA GLY A 65 0.93 -7.82 -11.40
C GLY A 65 2.24 -8.44 -10.88
N GLY A 66 3.07 -7.67 -10.17
CA GLY A 66 4.36 -8.10 -9.63
C GLY A 66 4.36 -8.41 -8.13
N GLU A 67 3.19 -8.43 -7.47
CA GLU A 67 3.09 -8.26 -6.02
C GLU A 67 3.71 -9.40 -5.20
N GLY A 68 3.77 -10.60 -5.76
CA GLY A 68 4.47 -11.75 -5.16
C GLY A 68 5.89 -11.97 -5.70
N ALA A 69 6.32 -11.23 -6.73
CA ALA A 69 7.53 -11.57 -7.48
C ALA A 69 8.81 -11.42 -6.66
N SER A 70 8.85 -10.47 -5.72
CA SER A 70 9.98 -10.30 -4.81
C SER A 70 10.26 -11.54 -3.96
N TRP A 71 9.22 -12.33 -3.65
CA TRP A 71 9.35 -13.57 -2.88
C TRP A 71 10.19 -14.64 -3.57
N ILE A 72 10.18 -14.67 -4.90
CA ILE A 72 10.98 -15.61 -5.69
C ILE A 72 12.47 -15.42 -5.36
N GLY A 73 12.91 -14.16 -5.21
CA GLY A 73 14.28 -13.83 -4.83
C GLY A 73 14.56 -13.96 -3.32
N GLN A 74 13.57 -13.68 -2.46
CA GLN A 74 13.74 -13.70 -1.00
C GLN A 74 13.71 -15.10 -0.40
N SER A 75 12.81 -15.97 -0.89
CA SER A 75 12.52 -17.27 -0.28
C SER A 75 13.73 -18.19 -0.02
N PRO A 76 14.82 -18.20 -0.81
CA PRO A 76 15.99 -19.04 -0.50
C PRO A 76 16.86 -18.52 0.66
N PHE A 77 16.61 -17.31 1.14
CA PHE A 77 17.48 -16.61 2.11
C PHE A 77 16.76 -16.28 3.42
N THR A 78 15.61 -16.90 3.68
CA THR A 78 14.82 -16.70 4.89
C THR A 78 14.22 -18.02 5.35
N ASP A 79 13.97 -18.16 6.65
CA ASP A 79 13.24 -19.28 7.23
C ASP A 79 11.70 -19.09 7.15
N GLU A 80 11.24 -17.94 6.68
CA GLU A 80 9.84 -17.64 6.48
C GLU A 80 9.24 -18.53 5.38
N ARG A 81 8.26 -19.37 5.74
CA ARG A 81 7.72 -20.40 4.84
C ARG A 81 6.62 -19.89 3.91
N HIS A 82 5.88 -18.87 4.33
CA HIS A 82 4.70 -18.40 3.62
C HIS A 82 4.50 -16.90 3.83
N ILE A 83 4.11 -16.21 2.77
CA ILE A 83 3.72 -14.81 2.79
C ILE A 83 2.37 -14.65 2.09
N PHE A 84 1.65 -13.59 2.43
CA PHE A 84 0.39 -13.22 1.79
C PHE A 84 0.60 -12.07 0.81
N VAL A 85 -0.33 -11.89 -0.13
CA VAL A 85 -0.29 -10.77 -1.07
C VAL A 85 -1.64 -10.07 -1.06
N ASN A 86 -1.64 -8.80 -0.64
CA ASN A 86 -2.79 -7.91 -0.74
C ASN A 86 -2.94 -7.44 -2.18
N LEU A 87 -3.91 -8.01 -2.86
CA LEU A 87 -4.11 -7.83 -4.28
C LEU A 87 -5.50 -7.27 -4.58
N GLY A 88 -5.55 -6.32 -5.51
CA GLY A 88 -6.80 -5.87 -6.11
C GLY A 88 -7.23 -6.79 -7.24
N ASP A 89 -8.52 -6.83 -7.53
CA ASP A 89 -9.08 -7.55 -8.67
C ASP A 89 -8.43 -7.11 -9.98
N GLY A 90 -8.33 -5.80 -10.24
CA GLY A 90 -7.69 -5.29 -11.46
C GLY A 90 -6.22 -5.73 -11.59
N THR A 91 -5.49 -5.77 -10.48
CA THR A 91 -4.11 -6.23 -10.45
C THR A 91 -3.99 -7.74 -10.68
N TYR A 92 -4.90 -8.52 -10.08
CA TYR A 92 -4.98 -9.96 -10.29
C TYR A 92 -5.21 -10.31 -11.76
N PHE A 93 -6.05 -9.54 -12.46
CA PHE A 93 -6.35 -9.75 -13.88
C PHE A 93 -5.36 -9.07 -14.86
N HIS A 94 -4.44 -8.24 -14.37
CA HIS A 94 -3.43 -7.56 -15.19
C HIS A 94 -2.21 -8.46 -15.51
N SER A 95 -2.42 -9.77 -15.63
CA SER A 95 -1.39 -10.78 -15.88
C SER A 95 -1.87 -11.79 -16.91
#